data_AF-A0A2A2FFI1-F1
#
_entry.id   AF-A0A2A2FFI1-F1
#
_cell.length_a   1.000
_cell.length_b   1.000
_cell.length_c   1.000
_cell.angle_alpha   90.00
_cell.angle_beta   90.00
_cell.angle_gamma   90.00
#
_symmetry.space_group_name_H-M   'P 1'
#
loop_
_entity.id
_entity.type
_entity.pdbx_description
1 polymer ?
#
loop_
_entity_poly.entity_id
_entity_poly.type
_entity_poly.pdbx_seq_one_letter_code
_entity_poly.pdbx_strand_id
1 'polypeptide(L)' 'MIDDIFEAVFDVLLGFIPNVVLGAIALVVGLVTTAVGIATLSDPGMAGEALTIVGLSVVAGVLILWRR' A
#
# COMPACT_ATOMS: atom_id res chain seq x y z
N MET A 1 0.27 21.54 17.84
CA MET A 1 0.30 20.93 19.19
C MET A 1 -0.24 19.52 19.18
N ILE A 2 -1.49 19.26 18.76
CA ILE A 2 -2.01 17.87 18.74
C ILE A 2 -1.44 17.04 17.57
N ASP A 3 -1.21 17.65 16.40
CA ASP A 3 -0.51 17.01 15.28
C ASP A 3 0.92 16.62 15.64
N ASP A 4 1.66 17.49 16.34
CA ASP A 4 3.04 17.20 16.78
C ASP A 4 3.09 16.00 17.75
N ILE A 5 2.06 15.84 18.60
CA ILE A 5 1.93 14.70 19.51
C ILE A 5 1.62 13.43 18.72
N PHE A 6 0.73 13.51 17.73
CA PHE A 6 0.40 12.37 16.88
C PHE A 6 1.61 11.91 16.07
N GLU A 7 2.36 12.83 15.49
CA GLU A 7 3.56 12.53 14.71
C GLU A 7 4.64 11.85 15.57
N ALA A 8 4.91 12.36 16.77
CA ALA A 8 5.85 11.75 17.71
C ALA A 8 5.41 10.34 18.16
N VAL A 9 4.12 10.13 18.41
CA VAL A 9 3.58 8.82 18.80
C VAL A 9 3.67 7.83 17.63
N PHE A 10 3.37 8.28 16.42
CA PHE A 10 3.43 7.45 15.22
C PHE A 10 4.86 7.03 14.90
N ASP A 11 5.82 7.96 15.02
CA ASP A 11 7.24 7.69 14.75
C ASP A 11 7.83 6.70 15.77
N VAL A 12 7.48 6.84 17.05
CA VAL A 12 7.83 5.86 18.09
C VAL A 12 7.22 4.50 17.79
N LEU A 13 5.93 4.43 17.47
CA LEU A 13 5.24 3.17 17.17
C LEU A 13 5.82 2.48 15.92
N LEU A 14 6.08 3.23 14.85
CA LEU A 14 6.70 2.70 13.63
C LEU A 14 8.13 2.20 13.87
N GLY A 15 8.89 2.88 14.73
CA GLY A 15 10.23 2.44 15.14
C GLY A 15 10.27 1.09 15.87
N PHE A 16 9.15 0.67 16.47
CA PHE A 16 9.02 -0.65 17.10
C PHE A 16 8.58 -1.76 16.15
N ILE A 17 8.08 -1.44 14.95
CA ILE A 17 7.54 -2.42 14.02
C ILE A 17 8.65 -2.88 13.06
N PRO A 18 8.90 -4.20 12.95
CA PRO A 18 9.86 -4.71 11.98
C PRO A 18 9.53 -4.27 10.56
N ASN A 19 10.54 -3.89 9.77
CA ASN A 19 10.37 -3.41 8.39
C ASN A 19 9.53 -4.36 7.51
N VAL A 20 9.62 -5.67 7.75
CA VAL A 20 8.82 -6.68 7.05
C VAL A 20 7.32 -6.51 7.33
N VAL A 21 6.95 -6.20 8.57
CA VAL A 21 5.56 -5.97 8.98
C VAL A 21 5.05 -4.65 8.40
N LEU A 22 5.86 -3.59 8.38
CA LEU A 22 5.51 -2.33 7.70
C LEU A 22 5.30 -2.53 6.19
N GLY A 23 6.16 -3.32 5.55
CA GLY A 23 6.01 -3.70 4.14
C GLY A 23 4.71 -4.46 3.88
N ALA A 24 4.36 -5.43 4.74
CA ALA A 24 3.11 -6.16 4.63
C ALA A 24 1.87 -5.26 4.82
N ILE A 25 1.90 -4.37 5.81
CA ILE A 25 0.82 -3.38 6.03
C ILE A 25 0.67 -2.46 4.82
N ALA A 26 1.78 -1.93 4.29
CA ALA A 26 1.76 -1.07 3.11
C ALA A 26 1.18 -1.79 1.88
N LEU A 27 1.51 -3.07 1.69
CA LEU A 27 0.96 -3.89 0.62
C LEU A 27 -0.56 -4.05 0.76
N VAL A 28 -1.04 -4.39 1.97
CA VAL A 28 -2.47 -4.54 2.26
C VAL A 28 -3.21 -3.22 2.04
N VAL A 29 -2.70 -2.10 2.56
CA VAL A 29 -3.29 -0.77 2.37
C VAL A 29 -3.35 -0.39 0.89
N GLY A 30 -2.28 -0.67 0.14
CA GLY A 30 -2.23 -0.45 -1.30
C GLY A 30 -3.31 -1.23 -2.04
N LEU A 31 -3.44 -2.54 -1.77
CA LEU A 31 -4.45 -3.40 -2.38
C LEU A 31 -5.88 -2.93 -2.06
N VAL A 32 -6.16 -2.59 -0.80
CA VAL A 32 -7.48 -2.09 -0.38
C VAL A 32 -7.80 -0.77 -1.08
N THR A 33 -6.85 0.16 -1.12
CA THR A 33 -7.04 1.46 -1.79
C THR A 33 -7.28 1.29 -3.28
N THR A 34 -6.55 0.39 -3.94
CA THR A 34 -6.80 0.03 -5.34
C THR A 34 -8.20 -0.55 -5.53
N ALA A 35 -8.61 -1.51 -4.69
CA ALA A 35 -9.93 -2.13 -4.79
C ALA A 35 -11.06 -1.10 -4.63
N VAL A 36 -10.92 -0.17 -3.68
CA VAL A 36 -11.85 0.95 -3.50
C VAL A 36 -11.84 1.87 -4.72
N GLY A 37 -10.66 2.24 -5.23
CA GLY A 37 -10.53 3.06 -6.44
C GLY A 37 -11.27 2.44 -7.62
N ILE A 38 -11.05 1.15 -7.88
CA ILE A 38 -11.73 0.41 -8.94
C ILE A 38 -13.24 0.33 -8.71
N ALA A 39 -13.68 0.09 -7.48
CA ALA A 39 -15.10 0.08 -7.16
C ALA A 39 -15.78 1.44 -7.40
N THR A 40 -15.01 2.54 -7.36
CA THR A 40 -15.49 3.88 -7.71
C THR A 40 -15.37 4.21 -9.20
N LEU A 41 -14.65 3.41 -9.99
CA LEU A 41 -14.63 3.55 -11.45
C LEU A 41 -15.95 3.03 -12.03
N SER A 42 -16.68 3.91 -12.71
CA SER A 42 -17.94 3.58 -13.38
C SER A 42 -17.76 2.86 -14.72
N ASP A 43 -16.56 2.91 -15.30
CA ASP A 43 -16.22 2.30 -16.58
C ASP A 43 -15.48 0.96 -16.40
N PRO A 44 -16.07 -0.18 -16.81
CA PRO A 44 -15.47 -1.50 -16.69
C PRO A 44 -14.14 -1.65 -17.45
N GLY A 45 -13.95 -0.92 -18.56
CA GLY A 45 -12.73 -0.96 -19.34
C GLY A 45 -11.54 -0.36 -18.58
N MET A 46 -11.72 0.84 -18.02
CA MET A 46 -10.70 1.48 -17.18
C MET A 46 -10.42 0.70 -15.89
N ALA A 47 -11.42 0.04 -15.31
CA ALA A 47 -11.24 -0.82 -14.14
C ALA A 47 -10.28 -2.00 -14.43
N GLY A 48 -10.40 -2.63 -15.61
CA GLY A 48 -9.52 -3.72 -16.03
C GLY A 48 -8.08 -3.27 -16.27
N GLU A 49 -7.88 -2.10 -16.89
CA GLU A 49 -6.56 -1.52 -17.10
C GLU A 49 -5.88 -1.14 -15.78
N ALA A 50 -6.61 -0.51 -14.86
CA ALA A 50 -6.12 -0.15 -13.54
C ALA A 50 -5.69 -1.39 -12.73
N LEU A 51 -6.48 -2.48 -12.76
CA LEU A 51 -6.13 -3.75 -12.12
C LEU A 51 -4.85 -4.35 -12.68
N THR A 52 -4.65 -4.25 -13.99
CA THR A 52 -3.47 -4.80 -14.66
C THR A 52 -2.20 -4.07 -14.23
N ILE A 53 -2.24 -2.74 -14.18
CA ILE A 53 -1.11 -1.91 -13.74
C ILE A 53 -0.78 -2.18 -12.26
N VAL A 54 -1.80 -2.29 -11.40
CA VAL A 54 -1.57 -2.57 -9.98
C VAL A 54 -1.02 -3.98 -9.79
N GLY A 55 -1.58 -4.98 -10.47
CA GLY A 55 -1.06 -6.35 -10.45
C GLY A 55 0.41 -6.42 -10.87
N LEU A 56 0.78 -5.76 -11.96
CA LEU A 56 2.18 -5.66 -12.41
C LEU A 56 3.09 -4.98 -11.38
N SER A 57 2.61 -3.91 -10.75
CA SER A 57 3.36 -3.17 -9.74
C SER A 57 3.60 -4.02 -8.48
N VAL A 58 2.59 -4.81 -8.05
CA VAL A 58 2.73 -5.76 -6.94
C VAL A 58 3.73 -6.86 -7.30
N VAL A 59 3.62 -7.47 -8.48
CA VAL A 59 4.56 -8.49 -8.94
C VAL A 59 5.99 -7.94 -8.99
N ALA A 60 6.19 -6.75 -9.55
CA ALA A 60 7.50 -6.10 -9.59
C ALA A 60 8.04 -5.83 -8.19
N GLY A 61 7.21 -5.32 -7.28
CA GLY A 61 7.57 -5.10 -5.88
C GLY A 61 8.02 -6.39 -5.18
N VAL A 62 7.27 -7.48 -5.35
CA VAL A 62 7.62 -8.80 -4.80
C VAL A 62 8.94 -9.31 -5.38
N LEU A 63 9.15 -9.19 -6.70
CA LEU A 63 10.40 -9.62 -7.34
C LEU A 63 11.62 -8.82 -6.86
N ILE A 64 11.48 -7.51 -6.66
CA ILE A 64 12.55 -6.66 -6.11
C ILE A 64 12.86 -7.06 -4.67
N LEU A 65 11.82 -7.31 -3.86
CA LEU A 65 11.98 -7.69 -2.47
C LEU A 65 12.62 -9.08 -2.32
N TRP A 66 12.26 -10.03 -3.19
CA TRP A 66 12.77 -11.39 -3.18
C TRP A 66 14.24 -11.49 -3.61
N ARG A 67 14.75 -10.48 -4.34
CA ARG A 67 16.14 -10.43 -4.83
C ARG A 67 17.11 -9.75 -3.85
N ARG A 68 16.60 -9.17 -2.76
CA ARG A 68 17.38 -8.59 -1.65
C ARG A 68 17.52 -9.59 -0.51
#